data_AF-A0A7S2KP87-F1
#
_entry.id   AF-A0A7S2KP87-F1
#
_cell.length_a   1.000
_cell.length_b   1.000
_cell.length_c   1.000
_cell.angle_alpha   90.00
_cell.angle_beta   90.00
_cell.angle_gamma   90.00
#
_symmetry.space_group_name_H-M   'P 1'
#
loop_
_entity.id
_entity.type
_entity.pdbx_description
1 polymer ?
#
loop_
_entity_poly.entity_id
_entity_poly.type
_entity_poly.pdbx_seq_one_letter_code
_entity_poly.pdbx_strand_id
1 'polypeptide(L)'
;QAQALNHAAARGRADTEAMECLAGAAALGVADFQYNRGNFFYDRELRLKKELKLQEFKVEQAKLWREDVRDLISLSEYKMHVYLLVNVLLLGHTVVLWCQGKFVPPDWLMAGAGIASTGALMCLLLSIWMAMHAAVAAQGYEVRLLTQMVRLPIPT
;
A
#
# COMPACT_ATOMS: atom_id res chain seq x y z
N GLN A 1 -45.91 51.22 64.25
CA GLN A 1 -44.53 50.66 64.15
C GLN A 1 -44.51 49.20 63.73
N ALA A 2 -45.45 48.34 64.13
CA ALA A 2 -45.49 46.91 63.74
C ALA A 2 -45.69 46.65 62.22
N GLN A 3 -46.47 47.47 61.50
CA GLN A 3 -46.69 47.29 60.06
C GLN A 3 -45.44 47.58 59.20
N ALA A 4 -44.59 48.53 59.61
CA ALA A 4 -43.36 48.85 58.88
C ALA A 4 -42.31 47.74 58.99
N LEU A 5 -42.25 47.05 60.15
CA LEU A 5 -41.39 45.88 60.36
C LEU A 5 -41.84 44.68 59.52
N ASN A 6 -43.15 44.47 59.36
CA ASN A 6 -43.68 43.38 58.53
C ASN A 6 -43.40 43.58 57.03
N HIS A 7 -43.45 44.81 56.52
CA HIS A 7 -43.10 45.10 55.12
C HIS A 7 -41.58 44.98 54.84
N ALA A 8 -40.73 45.34 55.79
CA ALA A 8 -39.29 45.12 55.68
C ALA A 8 -38.92 43.62 55.71
N ALA A 9 -39.57 42.84 56.58
CA ALA A 9 -39.39 41.38 56.65
C ALA A 9 -39.92 40.65 55.40
N ALA A 10 -40.94 41.19 54.72
CA ALA A 10 -41.45 40.64 53.46
C ALA A 10 -40.52 40.95 52.27
N ARG A 11 -39.92 42.15 52.20
CA ARG A 11 -38.89 42.47 51.20
C ARG A 11 -37.64 41.61 51.36
N GLY A 12 -37.15 41.44 52.59
CA GLY A 12 -36.00 40.59 52.86
C GLY A 12 -36.19 39.12 52.44
N ARG A 13 -37.41 38.57 52.53
CA ARG A 13 -37.73 37.22 52.06
C ARG A 13 -37.81 37.13 50.53
N ALA A 14 -38.38 38.13 49.88
CA ALA A 14 -38.44 38.18 48.41
C ALA A 14 -37.04 38.31 47.78
N ASP A 15 -36.14 39.08 48.41
CA ASP A 15 -34.76 39.23 47.96
C ASP A 15 -33.94 37.93 48.15
N THR A 16 -34.19 37.17 49.22
CA THR A 16 -33.57 35.85 49.43
C THR A 16 -34.08 34.78 48.46
N GLU A 17 -35.39 34.75 48.17
CA GLU A 17 -35.96 33.82 47.20
C GLU A 17 -35.50 34.12 45.76
N ALA A 18 -35.38 35.40 45.40
CA ALA A 18 -34.83 35.81 44.11
C ALA A 18 -33.35 35.43 43.95
N MET A 19 -32.54 35.56 45.00
CA MET A 19 -31.14 35.09 44.99
C MET A 19 -31.03 33.57 44.90
N GLU A 20 -31.91 32.81 45.55
CA GLU A 20 -31.92 31.34 45.44
C GLU A 20 -32.29 30.86 44.03
N CYS A 21 -33.26 31.50 43.37
CA CYS A 21 -33.58 31.21 41.97
C CYS A 21 -32.43 31.57 41.02
N LEU A 22 -31.74 32.69 41.25
CA LEU A 22 -30.58 33.11 40.44
C LEU A 22 -29.36 32.21 40.67
N ALA A 23 -29.13 31.78 41.91
CA ALA A 23 -28.10 30.81 42.27
C ALA A 23 -28.40 29.42 41.68
N GLY A 24 -29.68 28.99 41.70
CA GLY A 24 -30.14 27.77 41.04
C GLY A 24 -29.96 27.82 39.52
N ALA A 25 -30.31 28.93 38.87
CA ALA A 25 -30.10 29.14 37.44
C ALA A 25 -28.60 29.21 37.07
N ALA A 26 -27.77 29.85 37.88
CA ALA A 26 -26.31 29.89 37.70
C ALA A 26 -25.69 28.49 37.90
N ALA A 27 -26.13 27.72 38.89
CA ALA A 27 -25.66 26.36 39.13
C ALA A 27 -26.05 25.40 38.00
N LEU A 28 -27.27 25.51 37.46
CA LEU A 28 -27.71 24.75 36.29
C LEU A 28 -26.91 25.15 35.03
N GLY A 29 -26.67 26.45 34.81
CA GLY A 29 -25.85 26.93 33.70
C GLY A 29 -24.39 26.44 33.75
N VAL A 30 -23.81 26.32 34.95
CA VAL A 30 -22.46 25.74 35.13
C VAL A 30 -22.46 24.24 34.86
N ALA A 31 -23.48 23.50 35.31
CA ALA A 31 -23.60 22.06 35.05
C ALA A 31 -23.74 21.76 33.55
N ASP A 32 -24.60 22.49 32.84
CA ASP A 32 -24.79 22.36 31.39
C ASP A 32 -23.52 22.73 30.62
N PHE A 33 -22.81 23.78 31.04
CA PHE A 33 -21.54 24.15 30.44
C PHE A 33 -20.47 23.07 30.65
N GLN A 34 -20.38 22.48 31.85
CA GLN A 34 -19.45 21.39 32.13
C GLN A 34 -19.78 20.13 31.32
N TYR A 35 -21.05 19.80 31.16
CA TYR A 35 -21.52 18.69 30.33
C TYR A 35 -21.13 18.89 28.86
N ASN A 36 -21.46 20.04 28.26
CA ASN A 36 -21.11 20.36 26.88
C ASN A 36 -19.59 20.38 26.66
N ARG A 37 -18.83 20.91 27.62
CA ARG A 37 -17.37 20.89 27.57
C ARG A 37 -16.82 19.46 27.59
N GLY A 38 -17.35 18.59 28.45
CA GLY A 38 -16.96 17.19 28.51
C GLY A 38 -17.26 16.46 27.21
N ASN A 39 -18.45 16.66 26.65
CA ASN A 39 -18.85 16.07 25.38
C ASN A 39 -17.98 16.59 24.20
N PHE A 40 -17.63 17.88 24.21
CA PHE A 40 -16.71 18.45 23.23
C PHE A 40 -15.33 17.80 23.26
N PHE A 41 -14.75 17.58 24.45
CA PHE A 41 -13.47 16.89 24.58
C PHE A 41 -13.54 15.42 24.17
N TYR A 42 -14.61 14.72 24.55
CA TYR A 42 -14.85 13.33 24.16
C TYR A 42 -14.93 13.16 22.62
N ASP A 43 -15.72 14.00 21.94
CA ASP A 43 -15.85 13.99 20.49
C ASP A 43 -14.54 14.35 19.78
N ARG A 44 -13.73 15.22 20.38
CA ARG A 44 -12.41 15.57 19.87
C ARG A 44 -11.45 14.40 19.96
N GLU A 45 -11.43 13.66 21.07
CA GLU A 45 -10.62 12.46 21.22
C GLU A 45 -11.02 11.35 20.25
N LEU A 46 -12.32 11.15 20.04
CA LEU A 46 -12.81 10.15 19.08
C LEU A 46 -12.41 10.50 17.64
N ARG A 47 -12.51 11.78 17.24
CA ARG A 47 -12.05 12.23 15.92
C ARG A 47 -10.56 11.99 15.72
N LEU A 48 -9.74 12.36 16.70
CA LEU A 48 -8.30 12.12 16.65
C LEU A 48 -7.98 10.62 16.53
N LYS A 49 -8.63 9.76 17.34
CA LYS A 49 -8.46 8.30 17.27
C LYS A 49 -8.84 7.76 15.89
N LYS A 50 -9.93 8.25 15.31
CA LYS A 50 -10.38 7.86 13.96
C LYS A 50 -9.37 8.28 12.89
N GLU A 51 -8.87 9.51 12.95
CA GLU A 51 -7.87 10.03 12.01
C GLU A 51 -6.55 9.24 12.07
N LEU A 52 -6.05 8.95 13.28
CA LEU A 52 -4.85 8.13 13.47
C LEU A 52 -5.06 6.70 12.95
N LYS A 53 -6.21 6.09 13.21
CA LYS A 53 -6.54 4.76 12.68
C LYS A 53 -6.63 4.75 11.16
N LEU A 54 -7.20 5.78 10.54
CA LEU A 54 -7.22 5.91 9.08
C LEU A 54 -5.82 6.05 8.49
N GLN A 55 -4.92 6.78 9.16
CA GLN A 55 -3.52 6.87 8.75
C GLN A 55 -2.81 5.52 8.87
N GLU A 56 -3.03 4.78 9.95
CA GLU A 56 -2.50 3.43 10.15
C GLU A 56 -2.92 2.50 9.01
N PHE A 57 -4.19 2.48 8.62
CA PHE A 57 -4.67 1.68 7.49
C PHE A 57 -4.03 2.07 6.15
N LYS A 58 -3.81 3.38 5.90
CA LYS A 58 -3.13 3.83 4.68
C LYS A 58 -1.66 3.39 4.63
N VAL A 59 -0.98 3.40 5.78
CA VAL A 59 0.40 2.93 5.88
C VAL A 59 0.48 1.43 5.61
N GLU A 60 -0.42 0.64 6.21
CA GLU A 60 -0.45 -0.80 5.96
C GLU A 60 -0.82 -1.14 4.51
N GLN A 61 -1.77 -0.42 3.92
CA GLN A 61 -2.08 -0.57 2.50
C GLN A 61 -0.85 -0.31 1.62
N ALA A 62 -0.08 0.74 1.92
CA ALA A 62 1.14 1.04 1.18
C ALA A 62 2.23 -0.02 1.38
N LYS A 63 2.28 -0.67 2.55
CA LYS A 63 3.21 -1.76 2.82
C LYS A 63 2.84 -3.02 2.01
N LEU A 64 1.57 -3.43 2.07
CA LEU A 64 1.05 -4.56 1.29
C LEU A 64 1.30 -4.36 -0.21
N TRP A 65 1.03 -3.15 -0.72
CA TRP A 65 1.31 -2.83 -2.12
C TRP A 65 2.80 -3.02 -2.50
N ARG A 66 3.74 -2.66 -1.62
CA ARG A 66 5.17 -2.85 -1.88
C ARG A 66 5.57 -4.31 -1.90
N GLU A 67 4.96 -5.12 -1.03
CA GLU A 67 5.17 -6.57 -1.00
C GLU A 67 4.64 -7.20 -2.30
N ASP A 68 3.43 -6.86 -2.72
CA ASP A 68 2.84 -7.35 -3.97
C ASP A 68 3.70 -7.01 -5.22
N VAL A 69 4.26 -5.79 -5.28
CA VAL A 69 5.14 -5.40 -6.39
C VAL A 69 6.40 -6.27 -6.45
N ARG A 70 7.01 -6.59 -5.30
CA ARG A 70 8.19 -7.48 -5.26
C ARG A 70 7.83 -8.90 -5.66
N ASP A 71 6.69 -9.39 -5.21
CA ASP A 71 6.23 -10.75 -5.52
C ASP A 71 5.93 -10.91 -7.02
N LEU A 72 5.26 -9.94 -7.64
CA LEU A 72 4.99 -9.96 -9.08
C LEU A 72 6.27 -9.95 -9.93
N ILE A 73 7.27 -9.18 -9.52
CA ILE A 73 8.52 -9.06 -10.27
C ILE A 73 9.42 -10.26 -10.05
N SER A 74 9.56 -10.74 -8.82
CA SER A 74 10.34 -11.95 -8.51
C SER A 74 9.78 -13.18 -9.21
N LEU A 75 8.45 -13.29 -9.35
CA LEU A 75 7.83 -14.36 -10.14
C LEU A 75 8.23 -14.28 -11.63
N SER A 76 8.27 -13.07 -12.19
CA SER A 76 8.65 -12.83 -13.58
C SER A 76 10.13 -13.15 -13.83
N GLU A 77 11.00 -12.74 -12.92
CA GLU A 77 12.43 -13.05 -12.92
C GLU A 77 12.65 -14.57 -12.86
N TYR A 78 12.02 -15.25 -11.90
CA TYR A 78 12.12 -16.70 -11.75
C TYR A 78 11.70 -17.43 -13.03
N LYS A 79 10.58 -17.01 -13.65
CA LYS A 79 10.10 -17.59 -14.90
C LYS A 79 11.11 -17.40 -16.05
N MET A 80 11.75 -16.23 -16.16
CA MET A 80 12.77 -16.00 -17.19
C MET A 80 14.02 -16.86 -16.97
N HIS A 81 14.44 -17.09 -15.71
CA HIS A 81 15.56 -17.99 -15.42
C HIS A 81 15.27 -19.44 -15.81
N VAL A 82 14.04 -19.91 -15.60
CA VAL A 82 13.63 -21.26 -16.05
C VAL A 82 13.72 -21.38 -17.58
N TYR A 83 13.27 -20.36 -18.32
CA TYR A 83 13.41 -20.35 -19.79
C TYR A 83 14.87 -20.34 -20.24
N LEU A 84 15.73 -19.58 -19.55
CA LEU A 84 17.16 -19.54 -19.85
C LEU A 84 17.80 -20.93 -19.65
N LEU A 85 17.47 -21.64 -18.57
CA LEU A 85 17.97 -22.99 -18.32
C LEU A 85 17.59 -23.97 -19.44
N VAL A 86 16.30 -24.00 -19.82
CA VAL A 86 15.81 -24.87 -20.91
C VAL A 86 16.49 -24.52 -22.23
N ASN A 87 16.65 -23.23 -22.54
CA ASN A 87 17.32 -22.79 -23.77
C ASN A 87 18.80 -23.18 -23.80
N VAL A 88 19.53 -23.12 -22.69
CA VAL A 88 20.93 -23.54 -22.61
C VAL A 88 21.06 -25.06 -22.83
N LEU A 89 20.14 -25.85 -22.29
CA LEU A 89 20.12 -27.30 -22.51
C LEU A 89 19.87 -27.64 -23.99
N LEU A 90 18.88 -26.99 -24.62
CA LEU A 90 18.58 -27.15 -26.03
C LEU A 90 19.74 -26.70 -26.91
N LEU A 91 20.39 -25.60 -26.56
CA LEU A 91 21.58 -25.10 -27.25
C LEU A 91 22.69 -26.16 -27.22
N GLY A 92 22.96 -26.77 -26.05
CA GLY A 92 23.90 -27.88 -25.93
C GLY A 92 23.56 -29.04 -26.86
N HIS A 93 22.28 -29.41 -26.96
CA HIS A 93 21.83 -30.47 -27.87
C HIS A 93 22.06 -30.12 -29.34
N THR A 94 21.75 -28.87 -29.74
CA THR A 94 21.99 -28.41 -31.12
C THR A 94 23.48 -28.39 -31.50
N VAL A 95 24.36 -28.04 -30.55
CA VAL A 95 25.81 -28.07 -30.77
C VAL A 95 26.32 -29.51 -30.91
N VAL A 96 25.85 -30.43 -30.07
CA VAL A 96 26.21 -31.86 -30.19
C VAL A 96 25.76 -32.43 -31.53
N LEU A 97 24.53 -32.12 -31.97
CA LEU A 97 24.03 -32.51 -33.30
C LEU A 97 24.88 -31.92 -34.42
N TRP A 98 25.38 -30.69 -34.28
CA TRP A 98 26.25 -30.05 -35.27
C TRP A 98 27.63 -30.69 -35.35
N CYS A 99 28.26 -31.01 -34.21
CA CYS A 99 29.63 -31.51 -34.15
C CYS A 99 29.73 -33.03 -34.35
N GLN A 100 28.78 -33.80 -33.84
CA GLN A 100 28.85 -35.26 -33.75
C GLN A 100 27.65 -35.97 -34.39
N GLY A 101 26.68 -35.22 -34.93
CA GLY A 101 25.51 -35.78 -35.57
C GLY A 101 25.90 -36.64 -36.77
N LYS A 102 25.87 -37.96 -36.60
CA LYS A 102 25.99 -38.92 -37.70
C LYS A 102 24.66 -38.98 -38.43
N PHE A 103 24.38 -37.95 -39.21
CA PHE A 103 23.26 -37.92 -40.14
C PHE A 103 23.81 -38.17 -41.55
N VAL A 104 23.37 -39.24 -42.21
CA VAL A 104 23.76 -39.58 -43.59
C VAL A 104 22.56 -39.35 -44.51
N PRO A 105 22.15 -38.09 -44.75
CA PRO A 105 21.11 -37.81 -45.71
C PRO A 105 21.65 -37.91 -47.14
N PRO A 106 20.77 -38.04 -48.14
CA PRO A 106 21.17 -37.89 -49.54
C PRO A 106 21.75 -36.47 -49.78
N ASP A 107 22.73 -36.36 -50.66
CA ASP A 107 23.57 -35.16 -50.87
C ASP A 107 22.78 -33.85 -51.03
N TRP A 108 21.63 -33.90 -51.72
CA TRP A 108 20.78 -32.73 -51.94
C TRP A 108 20.17 -32.15 -50.67
N LEU A 109 20.09 -32.93 -49.59
CA LEU A 109 19.51 -32.53 -48.30
C LEU A 109 20.57 -32.08 -47.28
N MET A 110 21.86 -32.34 -47.53
CA MET A 110 22.95 -31.97 -46.61
C MET A 110 23.01 -30.46 -46.36
N ALA A 111 22.88 -29.65 -47.42
CA ALA A 111 22.87 -28.19 -47.30
C ALA A 111 21.66 -27.70 -46.50
N GLY A 112 20.49 -28.31 -46.71
CA GLY A 112 19.27 -27.99 -45.96
C GLY A 112 19.41 -28.28 -44.46
N ALA A 113 19.99 -29.42 -44.10
CA ALA A 113 20.24 -29.79 -42.71
C ALA A 113 21.23 -28.82 -42.01
N GLY A 114 22.26 -28.37 -42.73
CA GLY A 114 23.20 -27.36 -42.22
C GLY A 114 22.55 -25.99 -42.01
N ILE A 115 21.73 -25.53 -42.95
CA ILE A 115 21.01 -24.26 -42.80
C ILE A 115 19.99 -24.34 -41.65
N ALA A 116 19.23 -25.43 -41.56
CA ALA A 116 18.26 -25.65 -40.50
C ALA A 116 18.90 -25.67 -39.11
N SER A 117 20.03 -26.37 -38.96
CA SER A 117 20.72 -26.46 -37.67
C SER A 117 21.40 -25.13 -37.28
N THR A 118 21.92 -24.37 -38.26
CA THR A 118 22.42 -23.00 -38.03
C THR A 118 21.29 -22.05 -37.63
N GLY A 119 20.14 -22.15 -38.31
CA GLY A 119 18.95 -21.37 -37.99
C GLY A 119 18.43 -21.65 -36.58
N ALA A 120 18.35 -22.93 -36.19
CA ALA A 120 17.98 -23.34 -34.84
C ALA A 120 18.93 -22.75 -33.79
N LEU A 121 20.24 -22.78 -34.04
CA LEU A 121 21.25 -22.18 -33.15
C LEU A 121 21.06 -20.67 -33.00
N MET A 122 20.83 -19.94 -34.11
CA MET A 122 20.59 -18.49 -34.06
C MET A 122 19.29 -18.13 -33.33
N CYS A 123 18.21 -18.90 -33.54
CA CYS A 123 16.96 -18.70 -32.82
C CYS A 123 17.10 -18.94 -31.31
N LEU A 124 17.86 -19.96 -30.90
CA LEU A 124 18.14 -20.23 -29.49
C LEU A 124 18.99 -19.14 -28.84
N LEU A 125 20.03 -18.66 -29.54
CA LEU A 125 20.84 -17.52 -29.06
C LEU A 125 19.99 -16.26 -28.89
N LEU A 126 19.13 -15.95 -29.85
CA LEU A 126 18.21 -14.82 -29.75
C LEU A 126 17.24 -14.98 -28.58
N SER A 127 16.72 -16.20 -28.35
CA SER A 127 15.84 -16.47 -27.22
C SER A 127 16.54 -16.25 -25.88
N ILE A 128 17.80 -16.69 -25.73
CA ILE A 128 18.62 -16.45 -24.53
C ILE A 128 18.85 -14.95 -24.33
N TRP A 129 19.20 -14.23 -25.40
CA TRP A 129 19.40 -12.78 -25.37
C TRP A 129 18.15 -12.05 -24.87
N MET A 130 16.98 -12.38 -25.44
CA MET A 130 15.71 -11.77 -25.05
C MET A 130 15.32 -12.12 -23.60
N ALA A 131 15.52 -13.37 -23.17
CA ALA A 131 15.26 -13.78 -21.79
C ALA A 131 16.15 -13.03 -20.78
N MET A 132 17.43 -12.85 -21.10
CA MET A 132 18.38 -12.10 -20.27
C MET A 132 17.98 -10.62 -20.18
N HIS A 133 17.64 -10.00 -21.31
CA HIS A 133 17.16 -8.61 -21.32
C HIS A 133 15.86 -8.42 -20.55
N ALA A 134 14.91 -9.36 -20.65
CA ALA A 134 13.66 -9.31 -19.92
C ALA A 134 13.89 -9.39 -18.39
N ALA A 135 14.80 -10.25 -17.93
CA ALA A 135 15.14 -10.36 -16.51
C ALA A 135 15.76 -9.07 -15.96
N VAL A 136 16.75 -8.50 -16.67
CA VAL A 136 17.40 -7.24 -16.27
C VAL A 136 16.41 -6.07 -16.30
N ALA A 137 15.54 -6.01 -17.30
CA ALA A 137 14.51 -4.98 -17.39
C ALA A 137 13.52 -5.07 -16.21
N ALA A 138 13.09 -6.28 -15.85
CA ALA A 138 12.17 -6.51 -14.73
C ALA A 138 12.76 -5.99 -13.39
N GLN A 139 14.02 -6.31 -13.10
CA GLN A 139 14.73 -5.80 -11.92
C GLN A 139 14.85 -4.27 -11.94
N GLY A 140 15.12 -3.67 -13.11
CA GLY A 140 15.16 -2.22 -13.26
C GLY A 140 13.79 -1.55 -12.99
N TYR A 141 12.69 -2.18 -13.43
CA TYR A 141 11.34 -1.70 -13.18
C TYR A 141 10.93 -1.83 -11.71
N GLU A 142 11.39 -2.85 -10.99
CA GLU A 142 11.14 -3.00 -9.54
C GLU A 142 11.62 -1.80 -8.76
N VAL A 143 12.90 -1.47 -8.95
CA VAL A 143 13.54 -0.34 -8.26
C VAL A 143 12.81 0.96 -8.61
N ARG A 144 12.43 1.15 -9.88
CA ARG A 144 11.70 2.33 -10.33
C ARG A 144 10.31 2.44 -9.70
N LEU A 145 9.56 1.33 -9.63
CA LEU A 145 8.23 1.30 -9.03
C LEU A 145 8.29 1.61 -7.53
N LEU A 146 9.21 0.98 -6.81
CA LEU A 146 9.38 1.17 -5.37
C LEU A 146 9.85 2.58 -4.99
N THR A 147 10.68 3.22 -5.83
CA THR A 147 11.25 4.54 -5.53
C THR A 147 10.39 5.71 -6.04
N GLN A 148 9.80 5.61 -7.23
CA GLN A 148 9.13 6.75 -7.89
C GLN A 148 7.60 6.73 -7.77
N MET A 149 6.99 5.54 -7.81
CA MET A 149 5.53 5.39 -7.91
C MET A 149 4.87 5.16 -6.55
N VAL A 150 5.50 4.38 -5.66
CA VAL A 150 4.92 4.06 -4.34
C VAL A 150 5.40 5.05 -3.27
N ARG A 151 4.85 6.27 -3.31
CA ARG A 151 5.08 7.30 -2.30
C ARG A 151 4.31 6.99 -1.02
N LEU A 152 4.91 7.26 0.14
CA LEU A 152 4.24 7.11 1.43
C LEU A 152 3.08 8.11 1.56
N PRO A 153 1.96 7.73 2.19
CA PRO A 153 0.88 8.66 2.48
C PRO A 153 1.36 9.65 3.56
N ILE A 154 1.76 10.85 3.15
CA ILE A 154 2.12 11.93 4.07
C ILE A 154 0.80 12.55 4.58
N PRO A 155 0.61 12.69 5.89
CA PRO A 155 -0.55 13.39 6.42
C PRO A 155 -0.47 14.88 6.02
N THR A 156 -1.48 15.35 5.29
CA THR A 156 -1.76 16.77 5.04
C THR A 156 -2.96 17.21 5.84
#